data_AF-A0A3M1SI31-F1
#
_entry.id   AF-A0A3M1SI31-F1
#
_cell.length_a   1.000
_cell.length_b   1.000
_cell.length_c   1.000
_cell.angle_alpha   90.00
_cell.angle_beta   90.00
_cell.angle_gamma   90.00
#
_symmetry.space_group_name_H-M   'P 1'
#
loop_
_entity.id
_entity.type
_entity.pdbx_description
1 polymer ?
#
loop_
_entity_poly.entity_id
_entity_poly.type
_entity_poly.pdbx_seq_one_letter_code
_entity_poly.pdbx_strand_id
1 'polypeptide(L)' 'MKIRLNGEEYETEGPVTVEALLRQLDIHPERVAVELNLKIIRKVDYSSTLINDGDSVEVVSFVGGGRMRDL' A
#
# COMPACT_ATOMS: atom_id res chain seq x y z
N MET A 1 1.40 14.88 7.95
CA MET A 1 0.21 14.18 8.47
C MET A 1 0.63 12.82 9.01
N LYS A 2 -0.10 12.28 9.98
CA LYS A 2 0.16 10.98 10.58
C LYS A 2 -0.83 9.95 10.05
N ILE A 3 -0.35 8.80 9.63
CA ILE A 3 -1.17 7.66 9.23
C ILE A 3 -0.75 6.43 10.05
N ARG A 4 -1.57 5.37 10.00
CA ARG A 4 -1.14 4.05 10.45
C ARG A 4 -0.78 3.22 9.22
N LEU A 5 0.47 2.80 9.11
CA LEU A 5 0.98 1.99 8.01
C LEU A 5 1.40 0.62 8.54
N ASN A 6 0.71 -0.44 8.13
CA ASN A 6 0.94 -1.81 8.62
C ASN A 6 0.93 -1.90 10.16
N GLY A 7 -0.04 -1.21 10.79
CA GLY A 7 -0.18 -1.12 12.25
C GLY A 7 0.68 -0.08 12.98
N GLU A 8 1.75 0.42 12.35
CA GLU A 8 2.71 1.36 12.95
C GLU A 8 2.44 2.83 12.55
N GLU A 9 2.83 3.80 13.38
CA GLU A 9 2.72 5.21 13.01
C GLU A 9 3.71 5.59 11.91
N TYR A 10 3.24 6.30 10.89
CA TYR A 10 4.07 6.79 9.79
C TYR A 10 3.72 8.24 9.45
N GLU A 11 4.75 9.08 9.31
CA GLU A 11 4.61 10.50 8.97
C GLU A 11 4.88 10.75 7.50
N THR A 12 3.98 11.51 6.87
CA THR A 12 4.13 12.03 5.50
C THR A 12 4.05 13.55 5.52
N GLU A 13 4.65 14.23 4.53
CA GLU A 13 4.63 15.70 4.47
C GLU A 13 3.23 16.29 4.24
N GLY A 14 2.30 15.51 3.68
CA GLY A 14 0.92 15.88 3.41
C GLY A 14 0.14 14.73 2.79
N PRO A 15 -1.09 14.96 2.28
CA PRO A 15 -1.85 13.94 1.56
C PRO A 15 -1.04 13.42 0.36
N VAL A 16 -0.97 12.10 0.24
CA VAL A 16 -0.26 11.40 -0.84
C VAL A 16 -1.17 10.36 -1.46
N THR A 17 -0.94 10.01 -2.72
CA THR A 17 -1.66 8.91 -3.34
C THR A 17 -1.11 7.58 -2.85
N VAL A 18 -1.88 6.50 -2.96
CA VAL A 18 -1.39 5.13 -2.69
C VAL A 18 -0.13 4.84 -3.51
N GLU A 19 -0.12 5.20 -4.79
CA GLU A 19 1.07 5.00 -5.64
C GLU A 19 2.28 5.80 -5.13
N ALA A 20 2.10 7.06 -4.73
CA ALA A 20 3.19 7.88 -4.22
C ALA A 20 3.77 7.33 -2.92
N LEU A 21 2.92 6.86 -2.00
CA LEU A 21 3.38 6.19 -0.78
C LEU A 21 4.18 4.92 -1.09
N LEU A 22 3.69 4.06 -1.99
CA LEU A 22 4.42 2.86 -2.39
C LEU A 22 5.79 3.18 -2.98
N ARG A 23 5.90 4.25 -3.79
CA ARG A 23 7.20 4.72 -4.31
C ARG A 23 8.14 5.22 -3.21
N GLN A 24 7.63 5.94 -2.21
CA GLN A 24 8.43 6.39 -1.06
C GLN A 24 8.98 5.22 -0.25
N LEU A 25 8.25 4.12 -0.19
CA LEU A 25 8.64 2.89 0.49
C LEU A 25 9.51 1.96 -0.37
N ASP A 26 9.86 2.36 -1.60
CA ASP A 26 10.55 1.53 -2.60
C ASP A 26 9.83 0.19 -2.90
N ILE A 27 8.49 0.23 -2.89
CA ILE A 27 7.63 -0.92 -3.17
C ILE A 27 7.05 -0.81 -4.58
N HIS A 28 7.27 -1.86 -5.38
CA HIS A 28 6.66 -1.95 -6.70
C HIS A 28 5.15 -2.27 -6.61
N PRO A 29 4.25 -1.42 -7.12
CA PRO A 29 2.80 -1.61 -6.97
C PRO A 29 2.26 -2.95 -7.46
N GLU A 30 2.92 -3.54 -8.47
CA GLU A 30 2.52 -4.84 -9.01
C GLU A 30 2.68 -6.01 -8.03
N ARG A 31 3.54 -5.88 -7.01
CA ARG A 31 3.89 -6.97 -6.07
C ARG A 31 3.03 -6.99 -4.81
N VAL A 32 2.13 -6.03 -4.65
CA VAL A 32 1.37 -5.83 -3.42
C VAL A 32 -0.11 -5.56 -3.69
N ALA A 33 -0.93 -5.91 -2.70
CA ALA A 33 -2.28 -5.39 -2.53
C ALA A 33 -2.27 -4.30 -1.46
N VAL A 34 -3.08 -3.25 -1.65
CA VAL A 34 -3.23 -2.18 -0.67
C VAL A 34 -4.66 -2.13 -0.17
N GLU A 35 -4.81 -2.11 1.15
CA GLU A 35 -6.03 -1.79 1.86
C GLU A 35 -5.92 -0.38 2.45
N LEU A 36 -6.98 0.41 2.32
CA LEU A 36 -7.13 1.72 2.95
C LEU A 36 -8.42 1.70 3.77
N ASN A 37 -8.31 1.84 5.08
CA ASN A 37 -9.45 1.85 6.01
C ASN A 37 -10.41 0.67 5.80
N LEU A 38 -9.90 -0.57 5.82
CA LEU A 38 -10.67 -1.80 5.62
C LEU A 38 -11.27 -1.95 4.20
N LYS A 39 -10.82 -1.14 3.24
CA LYS A 39 -11.22 -1.20 1.84
C LYS A 39 -10.03 -1.50 0.93
N ILE A 40 -10.10 -2.63 0.22
CA ILE A 40 -9.12 -2.95 -0.83
C ILE A 40 -9.22 -1.93 -1.96
N ILE A 41 -8.09 -1.29 -2.29
CA ILE A 41 -7.99 -0.38 -3.41
C ILE A 41 -7.57 -1.18 -4.64
N ARG A 42 -8.24 -0.96 -5.77
CA ARG A 42 -7.82 -1.60 -7.02
C ARG A 42 -6.56 -0.91 -7.53
N LYS A 43 -5.63 -1.68 -8.12
CA LYS A 43 -4.37 -1.15 -8.65
C LYS A 43 -4.56 0.04 -9.60
N VAL A 44 -5.60 0.00 -10.46
CA VAL A 44 -5.94 1.10 -11.38
C VAL A 44 -6.27 2.41 -10.67
N ASP A 45 -6.73 2.34 -9.42
CA ASP A 45 -7.12 3.49 -8.61
C ASP A 45 -5.97 3.99 -7.71
N TYR A 46 -4.79 3.34 -7.70
CA TYR A 46 -3.68 3.71 -6.80
C TYR A 46 -3.14 5.13 -7.05
N SER A 47 -3.09 5.56 -8.31
CA SER A 47 -2.59 6.87 -8.69
C SER A 47 -3.55 8.02 -8.36
N SER A 48 -4.82 7.71 -8.11
CA SER A 48 -5.87 8.71 -7.83
C SER A 48 -6.44 8.63 -6.40
N THR A 49 -6.21 7.53 -5.68
CA THR A 49 -6.69 7.35 -4.31
C THR A 49 -5.75 8.07 -3.34
N LEU A 50 -6.24 9.15 -2.73
CA LEU A 50 -5.53 9.90 -1.71
C LEU A 50 -5.65 9.22 -0.35
N ILE A 51 -4.53 9.18 0.35
CA ILE A 51 -4.42 8.87 1.78
C ILE A 51 -4.40 10.22 2.51
N ASN A 52 -5.18 10.34 3.57
CA ASN A 52 -5.33 11.55 4.38
C ASN A 52 -4.85 11.31 5.82
N ASP A 53 -4.82 12.39 6.61
CA ASP A 53 -4.42 12.32 8.01
C ASP A 53 -5.35 11.38 8.79
N GLY A 54 -4.76 10.51 9.61
CA GLY A 54 -5.46 9.52 10.42
C GLY A 54 -5.85 8.23 9.70
N ASP A 55 -5.66 8.13 8.37
CA ASP A 55 -6.00 6.91 7.63
C ASP A 55 -5.11 5.72 8.03
N SER A 56 -5.69 4.52 7.93
CA SER A 56 -4.98 3.25 8.10
C SER A 56 -4.73 2.60 6.74
N VAL A 57 -3.48 2.24 6.48
CA VAL A 57 -3.00 1.66 5.21
C VAL A 57 -2.31 0.34 5.51
N GLU A 58 -2.78 -0.74 4.88
CA GLU A 58 -2.10 -2.04 4.92
C GLU A 58 -1.56 -2.39 3.54
N VAL A 59 -0.27 -2.69 3.46
CA VAL A 59 0.44 -3.07 2.24
C VAL A 59 0.85 -4.54 2.36
N VAL A 60 0.11 -5.41 1.68
CA VAL A 60 0.29 -6.86 1.78
C VAL A 60 1.01 -7.37 0.54
N SER A 61 2.14 -8.04 0.73
CA SER A 61 2.86 -8.72 -0.35
C SER A 61 2.27 -10.10 -0.61
N PHE A 62 2.24 -10.51 -1.86
CA PHE A 62 1.88 -11.89 -2.20
C PHE A 62 3.04 -12.81 -1.84
N VAL A 63 2.95 -13.53 -0.72
CA VAL A 63 3.78 -14.71 -0.50
C VAL A 63 3.25 -15.81 -1.42
N GLY A 64 4.00 -16.13 -2.47
CA GLY A 64 3.66 -17.20 -3.42
C GLY A 64 3.56 -18.54 -2.70
N GLY A 65 2.33 -18.96 -2.37
CA GLY A 65 2.04 -20.30 -1.88
C GLY A 65 2.02 -21.29 -3.04
N GLY A 66 3.17 -21.89 -3.35
CA GLY A 66 3.26 -23.05 -4.25
C GLY A 66 4.53 -23.04 -5.09
N ARG A 67 5.52 -23.83 -4.67
CA ARG A 67 6.68 -24.24 -5.46
C ARG A 67 6.24 -24.67 -6.87
N MET A 68 6.45 -23.82 -7.87
CA MET A 68 6.45 -24.29 -9.26
C MET A 68 7.68 -25.17 -9.40
N ARG A 69 7.43 -26.47 -9.50
CA ARG A 69 8.44 -27.48 -9.75
C ARG A 69 9.25 -27.12 -11.00
N ASP A 70 10.52 -27.46 -10.93
CA ASP A 70 11.46 -27.65 -12.02
C ASP A 70 10.78 -27.79 -13.40
N LEU A 71 11.04 -26.81 -14.27
CA LEU A 71 11.04 -26.96 -15.73
C LEU A 71 12.29 -26.26 -16.26
#